data_AF-A0A174A7T7-F1
#
_entry.id   AF-A0A174A7T7-F1
#
_cell.length_a   1.000
_cell.length_b   1.000
_cell.length_c   1.000
_cell.angle_alpha   90.00
_cell.angle_beta   90.00
_cell.angle_gamma   90.00
#
_symmetry.space_group_name_H-M   'P 1'
#
loop_
_entity.id
_entity.type
_entity.pdbx_description
1 polymer ?
#
loop_
_entity_poly.entity_id
_entity_poly.type
_entity_poly.pdbx_seq_one_letter_code
_entity_poly.pdbx_strand_id
1 'polypeptide(L)'
;MKTYKLLLLSLGVFCFTACEKELDRDLTDANVSVATDENVRYEGNILTVKKGTPITFLLHGDPDYVSFFSGELGHQYVYRDRKEYSAEDVESCELKFGIWTATGNANSCTNQLDVFYMAEEQAPNLETTTFFPGMSKTDFEADSILVEKTTEWKALISREELPNKVLGSAASALNYSRSVKEFIGKKFTLAIVLNKDGKKASDYPTYSDGTPIPQSTFNFTGMRVETTWRNGRVTTAYASSFGFTPLNMKNKTVFKDQDEINMPKDREYGSVSTGVSGMWNLSSIANGGFTVTGAASGFDWKYTWLVSDYLNFLECPEPDLPVKVKDVSLDVDTYSYTYDQVGTYTATFLMNNFSYAHEASKICELIINVTE
;
A
#
# COMPACT_ATOMS: atom_id res chain seq x y z
N MET A 1 68.90 -59.55 -40.62
CA MET A 1 69.86 -58.50 -40.21
C MET A 1 69.07 -57.27 -39.79
N LYS A 2 69.36 -56.73 -38.61
CA LYS A 2 68.88 -55.46 -38.00
C LYS A 2 67.49 -55.43 -37.34
N THR A 3 67.56 -55.54 -36.02
CA THR A 3 66.70 -55.00 -34.96
C THR A 3 66.33 -53.53 -35.14
N TYR A 4 65.12 -53.14 -34.75
CA TYR A 4 64.87 -51.88 -34.03
C TYR A 4 63.79 -52.08 -32.96
N LYS A 5 64.20 -51.82 -31.71
CA LYS A 5 63.33 -51.64 -30.54
C LYS A 5 62.73 -50.25 -30.62
N LEU A 6 61.44 -50.10 -30.34
CA LEU A 6 60.90 -48.84 -29.84
C LEU A 6 59.87 -49.14 -28.73
N LEU A 7 60.26 -48.81 -27.50
CA LEU A 7 59.36 -48.57 -26.37
C LEU A 7 58.58 -47.27 -26.62
N LEU A 8 57.29 -47.25 -26.31
CA LEU A 8 56.52 -46.07 -25.86
C LEU A 8 55.17 -46.59 -25.35
N LEU A 9 55.06 -46.81 -24.04
CA LEU A 9 54.54 -45.89 -23.02
C LEU A 9 53.04 -46.17 -22.78
N SER A 10 52.80 -46.85 -21.66
CA SER A 10 51.50 -47.13 -21.07
C SER A 10 50.69 -45.84 -20.83
N LEU A 11 49.57 -45.70 -21.54
CA LEU A 11 48.53 -44.73 -21.18
C LEU A 11 47.57 -45.44 -20.22
N GLY A 12 47.88 -45.37 -18.93
CA GLY A 12 46.96 -45.79 -17.87
C GLY A 12 45.73 -44.89 -17.91
N VAL A 13 44.58 -45.46 -18.23
CA VAL A 13 43.28 -44.80 -18.04
C VAL A 13 43.07 -44.66 -16.54
N PHE A 14 43.42 -43.50 -15.98
CA PHE A 14 42.93 -43.08 -14.68
C PHE A 14 41.45 -42.77 -14.85
N CYS A 15 40.60 -43.73 -14.50
CA CYS A 15 39.22 -43.42 -14.17
C CYS A 15 39.25 -42.56 -12.90
N PHE A 16 39.27 -41.23 -13.07
CA PHE A 16 38.79 -40.35 -12.03
C PHE A 16 37.29 -40.60 -11.93
N THR A 17 36.89 -41.52 -11.06
CA THR A 17 35.58 -41.43 -10.44
C THR A 17 35.62 -40.18 -9.58
N ALA A 18 35.29 -39.04 -10.17
CA ALA A 18 34.80 -37.93 -9.38
C ALA A 18 33.58 -38.48 -8.65
N CYS A 19 33.69 -38.63 -7.34
CA CYS A 19 32.50 -38.71 -6.51
C CYS A 19 31.78 -37.38 -6.71
N GLU A 20 30.90 -37.29 -7.71
CA GLU A 20 29.70 -36.48 -7.60
C GLU A 20 28.83 -37.17 -6.53
N LYS A 21 29.28 -37.14 -5.28
CA LYS A 21 28.31 -36.94 -4.22
C LYS A 21 27.90 -35.50 -4.43
N GLU A 22 26.81 -35.30 -5.19
CA GLU A 22 26.00 -34.11 -4.97
C GLU A 22 25.92 -33.95 -3.46
N LEU A 23 26.35 -32.80 -2.97
CA LEU A 23 26.21 -32.46 -1.57
C LEU A 23 24.70 -32.34 -1.38
N ASP A 24 24.04 -33.48 -1.12
CA ASP A 24 22.60 -33.59 -1.03
C ASP A 24 22.21 -32.84 0.23
N ARG A 25 21.91 -31.54 0.06
CA ARG A 25 21.53 -30.65 1.15
C ARG A 25 20.04 -30.77 1.39
N ASP A 26 19.55 -32.01 1.42
CA ASP A 26 18.15 -32.28 1.69
C ASP A 26 17.80 -31.93 3.15
N LEU A 27 16.51 -31.73 3.39
CA LEU A 27 15.98 -31.41 4.72
C LEU A 27 15.24 -32.61 5.34
N THR A 28 15.57 -33.83 4.91
CA THR A 28 14.83 -35.03 5.31
C THR A 28 14.83 -35.22 6.83
N ASP A 29 15.99 -35.03 7.46
CA ASP A 29 16.18 -35.15 8.91
C ASP A 29 15.87 -33.86 9.69
N ALA A 30 15.60 -32.75 9.00
CA ALA A 30 15.36 -31.46 9.65
C ALA A 30 14.03 -31.46 10.42
N ASN A 31 14.03 -31.06 11.70
CA ASN A 31 12.82 -31.06 12.52
C ASN A 31 12.96 -30.05 13.67
N VAL A 32 11.86 -29.72 14.32
CA VAL A 32 11.83 -28.95 15.57
C VAL A 32 11.22 -29.80 16.66
N SER A 33 11.92 -29.90 17.79
CA SER A 33 11.35 -30.41 19.04
C SER A 33 11.39 -29.31 20.11
N VAL A 34 10.86 -29.59 21.29
CA VAL A 34 10.86 -28.64 22.41
C VAL A 34 11.64 -29.24 23.58
N ALA A 35 12.44 -28.43 24.26
CA ALA A 35 13.04 -28.82 25.52
C ALA A 35 11.93 -28.91 26.59
N THR A 36 11.69 -30.10 27.11
CA THR A 36 10.66 -30.34 28.13
C THR A 36 11.19 -30.04 29.52
N ASP A 37 10.44 -29.26 30.31
CA ASP A 37 10.63 -29.07 31.75
C ASP A 37 9.29 -29.24 32.49
N GLU A 38 9.26 -28.96 33.80
CA GLU A 38 8.06 -29.10 34.64
C GLU A 38 6.88 -28.22 34.18
N ASN A 39 7.14 -27.18 33.38
CA ASN A 39 6.16 -26.20 32.91
C ASN A 39 5.63 -26.49 31.50
N VAL A 40 6.17 -27.49 30.81
CA VAL A 40 5.87 -27.81 29.41
C VAL A 40 5.22 -29.18 29.30
N ARG A 41 3.95 -29.23 28.87
CA ARG A 41 3.20 -30.49 28.70
C ARG A 41 2.91 -30.77 27.23
N TYR A 42 3.18 -32.00 26.80
CA TYR A 42 2.92 -32.47 25.44
C TYR A 42 1.71 -33.41 25.39
N GLU A 43 0.74 -33.10 24.55
CA GLU A 43 -0.36 -33.99 24.17
C GLU A 43 -0.45 -34.08 22.64
N GLY A 44 0.18 -35.10 22.05
CA GLY A 44 0.27 -35.21 20.59
C GLY A 44 1.12 -34.09 19.99
N ASN A 45 0.51 -33.22 19.16
CA ASN A 45 1.18 -32.03 18.60
C ASN A 45 0.85 -30.73 19.35
N ILE A 46 0.22 -30.83 20.52
CA ILE A 46 -0.18 -29.67 21.34
C ILE A 46 0.79 -29.52 22.50
N LEU A 47 1.44 -28.36 22.54
CA LEU A 47 2.27 -27.88 23.63
C LEU A 47 1.44 -26.99 24.55
N THR A 48 1.23 -27.39 25.80
CA THR A 48 0.59 -26.50 26.80
C THR A 48 1.65 -25.87 27.70
N VAL A 49 1.58 -24.55 27.83
CA VAL A 49 2.53 -23.73 28.60
C VAL A 49 1.80 -22.58 29.31
N LYS A 50 2.32 -22.09 30.43
CA LYS A 50 1.80 -20.88 31.07
C LYS A 50 2.32 -19.62 30.39
N LYS A 51 1.46 -18.61 30.26
CA LYS A 51 1.81 -17.27 29.80
C LYS A 51 3.07 -16.75 30.48
N GLY A 52 3.96 -16.13 29.72
CA GLY A 52 5.23 -15.58 30.20
C GLY A 52 6.33 -16.63 30.45
N THR A 53 6.07 -17.92 30.21
CA THR A 53 7.09 -18.97 30.32
C THR A 53 7.82 -19.13 28.97
N PRO A 54 9.16 -19.01 28.93
CA PRO A 54 9.92 -19.23 27.71
C PRO A 54 9.85 -20.69 27.24
N ILE A 55 9.55 -20.89 25.96
CA ILE A 55 9.65 -22.18 25.27
C ILE A 55 10.99 -22.23 24.56
N THR A 56 11.78 -23.28 24.80
CA THR A 56 13.02 -23.51 24.05
C THR A 56 12.79 -24.57 22.98
N PHE A 57 12.80 -24.16 21.72
CA PHE A 57 12.76 -25.02 20.55
C PHE A 57 14.17 -25.52 20.23
N LEU A 58 14.30 -26.82 19.98
CA LEU A 58 15.52 -27.47 19.54
C LEU A 58 15.41 -27.73 18.04
N LEU A 59 16.38 -27.21 17.29
CA LEU A 59 16.45 -27.29 15.83
C LEU A 59 17.35 -28.46 15.45
N HIS A 60 16.82 -29.40 14.67
CA HIS A 60 17.53 -30.60 14.22
C HIS A 60 17.77 -30.57 12.71
N GLY A 61 18.76 -31.35 12.26
CA GLY A 61 19.21 -31.40 10.87
C GLY A 61 20.18 -30.26 10.53
N ASP A 62 20.39 -30.02 9.24
CA ASP A 62 21.31 -28.98 8.75
C ASP A 62 20.61 -27.99 7.80
N PRO A 63 19.62 -27.21 8.29
CA PRO A 63 19.05 -26.13 7.50
C PRO A 63 20.00 -24.91 7.46
N ASP A 64 20.22 -24.34 6.28
CA ASP A 64 20.96 -23.11 6.02
C ASP A 64 20.21 -21.91 6.59
N TYR A 65 18.88 -21.88 6.41
CA TYR A 65 18.03 -20.79 6.84
C TYR A 65 16.85 -21.31 7.67
N VAL A 66 16.56 -20.63 8.77
CA VAL A 66 15.39 -20.91 9.61
C VAL A 66 14.65 -19.60 9.89
N SER A 67 13.36 -19.59 9.61
CA SER A 67 12.43 -18.48 9.87
C SER A 67 11.31 -18.96 10.78
N PHE A 68 10.96 -18.18 11.79
CA PHE A 68 9.95 -18.53 12.79
C PHE A 68 8.74 -17.60 12.71
N PHE A 69 7.55 -18.20 12.68
CA PHE A 69 6.26 -17.54 12.80
C PHE A 69 5.64 -17.97 14.12
N SER A 70 5.38 -17.05 15.04
CA SER A 70 4.79 -17.40 16.34
C SER A 70 3.32 -17.83 16.25
N GLY A 71 2.64 -17.49 15.16
CA GLY A 71 1.19 -17.68 15.03
C GLY A 71 0.37 -16.59 15.73
N GLU A 72 1.01 -15.60 16.35
CA GLU A 72 0.35 -14.38 16.81
C GLU A 72 -0.02 -13.48 15.63
N LEU A 73 -0.90 -12.51 15.86
CA LEU A 73 -1.35 -11.55 14.86
C LEU A 73 -0.15 -10.84 14.20
N GLY A 74 -0.04 -10.92 12.87
CA GLY A 74 1.08 -10.34 12.11
C GLY A 74 2.26 -11.31 11.92
N HIS A 75 2.22 -12.47 12.55
CA HIS A 75 3.26 -13.52 12.52
C HIS A 75 2.67 -14.90 12.23
N GLN A 76 1.64 -14.98 11.38
CA GLN A 76 0.97 -16.24 11.01
C GLN A 76 1.48 -16.75 9.65
N TYR A 77 2.09 -17.94 9.62
CA TYR A 77 2.66 -18.52 8.39
C TYR A 77 1.67 -18.66 7.23
N VAL A 78 0.41 -18.95 7.53
CA VAL A 78 -0.67 -19.09 6.54
C VAL A 78 -0.95 -17.77 5.79
N TYR A 79 -0.58 -16.62 6.35
CA TYR A 79 -0.82 -15.30 5.76
C TYR A 79 0.45 -14.62 5.21
N ARG A 80 1.58 -15.34 5.12
CA ARG A 80 2.86 -14.80 4.64
C ARG A 80 2.85 -14.33 3.18
N ASP A 81 1.95 -14.89 2.36
CA ASP A 81 1.81 -14.57 0.94
C ASP A 81 0.49 -13.83 0.65
N ARG A 82 -0.21 -13.36 1.69
CA ARG A 82 -1.54 -12.75 1.57
C ARG A 82 -1.45 -11.41 0.85
N LYS A 83 -2.23 -11.25 -0.22
CA LYS A 83 -2.36 -10.00 -0.99
C LYS A 83 -3.63 -9.22 -0.66
N GLU A 84 -4.67 -9.92 -0.21
CA GLU A 84 -5.95 -9.32 0.19
C GLU A 84 -6.49 -10.01 1.44
N TYR A 85 -7.20 -9.26 2.26
CA TYR A 85 -7.96 -9.78 3.40
C TYR A 85 -9.36 -10.24 2.99
N SER A 86 -10.01 -11.05 3.82
CA SER A 86 -11.41 -11.44 3.61
C SER A 86 -12.36 -10.28 3.88
N ALA A 87 -13.31 -10.04 2.98
CA ALA A 87 -14.37 -9.06 3.17
C ALA A 87 -15.22 -9.34 4.42
N GLU A 88 -15.40 -10.61 4.77
CA GLU A 88 -16.22 -11.03 5.93
C GLU A 88 -15.61 -10.62 7.26
N ASP A 89 -14.28 -10.45 7.30
CA ASP A 89 -13.51 -10.05 8.47
C ASP A 89 -13.52 -8.54 8.70
N VAL A 90 -14.11 -7.75 7.80
CA VAL A 90 -14.18 -6.29 7.95
C VAL A 90 -15.26 -5.90 8.96
N GLU A 91 -14.83 -5.30 10.07
CA GLU A 91 -15.71 -4.67 11.05
C GLU A 91 -16.13 -3.27 10.59
N SER A 92 -15.17 -2.41 10.23
CA SER A 92 -15.42 -1.09 9.65
C SER A 92 -14.36 -0.74 8.58
N CYS A 93 -14.73 0.12 7.64
CA CYS A 93 -13.82 0.60 6.58
C CYS A 93 -14.16 2.06 6.27
N GLU A 94 -13.23 2.96 6.58
CA GLU A 94 -13.46 4.40 6.59
C GLU A 94 -12.43 5.12 5.71
N LEU A 95 -12.91 5.93 4.75
CA LEU A 95 -12.10 6.90 4.06
C LEU A 95 -11.99 8.18 4.90
N LYS A 96 -10.77 8.51 5.32
CA LYS A 96 -10.47 9.62 6.22
C LYS A 96 -9.51 10.60 5.57
N PHE A 97 -9.75 11.90 5.74
CA PHE A 97 -8.82 12.97 5.31
C PHE A 97 -9.19 14.29 5.98
N GLY A 98 -8.24 15.22 6.00
CA GLY A 98 -8.46 16.62 6.38
C GLY A 98 -8.26 17.56 5.19
N ILE A 99 -8.96 18.69 5.17
CA ILE A 99 -8.77 19.76 4.18
C ILE A 99 -8.57 21.11 4.88
N TRP A 100 -7.55 21.86 4.47
CA TRP A 100 -7.36 23.25 4.90
C TRP A 100 -6.91 24.17 3.76
N THR A 101 -7.11 25.47 3.95
CA THR A 101 -6.87 26.52 2.94
C THR A 101 -5.89 27.57 3.46
N ALA A 102 -4.97 28.04 2.61
CA ALA A 102 -3.83 28.89 3.02
C ALA A 102 -3.87 30.33 2.50
N THR A 103 -4.65 30.62 1.43
CA THR A 103 -4.64 31.90 0.69
C THR A 103 -6.05 32.39 0.36
N GLY A 104 -6.20 33.70 0.11
CA GLY A 104 -7.44 34.31 -0.38
C GLY A 104 -8.42 34.72 0.73
N ASN A 105 -9.72 34.54 0.49
CA ASN A 105 -10.80 34.87 1.41
C ASN A 105 -12.00 33.93 1.21
N ALA A 106 -13.14 34.22 1.83
CA ALA A 106 -14.33 33.37 1.71
C ALA A 106 -14.81 33.18 0.26
N ASN A 107 -14.69 34.20 -0.60
CA ASN A 107 -15.10 34.13 -2.01
C ASN A 107 -14.24 33.17 -2.82
N SER A 108 -12.94 33.09 -2.51
CA SER A 108 -11.99 32.20 -3.18
C SER A 108 -11.92 30.79 -2.58
N CYS A 109 -12.60 30.54 -1.45
CA CYS A 109 -12.75 29.20 -0.87
C CYS A 109 -14.11 28.57 -1.25
N THR A 110 -15.18 29.35 -1.24
CA THR A 110 -16.56 28.83 -1.34
C THR A 110 -16.86 28.29 -2.73
N ASN A 111 -17.32 27.02 -2.80
CA ASN A 111 -17.60 26.29 -4.05
C ASN A 111 -16.41 26.37 -5.03
N GLN A 112 -15.19 26.18 -4.50
CA GLN A 112 -13.97 26.12 -5.30
C GLN A 112 -13.34 24.73 -5.33
N LEU A 113 -13.81 23.80 -4.52
CA LEU A 113 -13.39 22.41 -4.53
C LEU A 113 -14.63 21.53 -4.54
N ASP A 114 -14.55 20.41 -5.23
CA ASP A 114 -15.50 19.31 -5.09
C ASP A 114 -14.75 18.01 -4.82
N VAL A 115 -15.34 17.15 -3.99
CA VAL A 115 -14.84 15.80 -3.70
C VAL A 115 -15.95 14.81 -4.04
N PHE A 116 -15.73 14.04 -5.09
CA PHE A 116 -16.67 13.14 -5.70
C PHE A 116 -16.24 11.68 -5.59
N TYR A 117 -17.21 10.79 -5.78
CA TYR A 117 -16.97 9.38 -6.03
C TYR A 117 -17.90 8.85 -7.13
N MET A 118 -17.51 7.73 -7.72
CA MET A 118 -18.37 6.85 -8.51
C MET A 118 -18.09 5.42 -8.08
N ALA A 119 -19.16 4.70 -7.73
CA ALA A 119 -19.08 3.30 -7.33
C ALA A 119 -19.88 2.45 -8.32
N GLU A 120 -19.47 1.19 -8.45
CA GLU A 120 -20.23 0.19 -9.18
C GLU A 120 -21.64 0.04 -8.62
N GLU A 121 -22.64 0.27 -9.45
CA GLU A 121 -24.04 0.15 -9.07
C GLU A 121 -24.81 -0.65 -10.12
N GLN A 122 -25.55 -1.64 -9.64
CA GLN A 122 -26.51 -2.36 -10.45
C GLN A 122 -27.89 -1.76 -10.22
N ALA A 123 -28.48 -1.18 -11.27
CA ALA A 123 -29.83 -0.63 -11.16
C ALA A 123 -30.84 -1.77 -10.97
N PRO A 124 -31.84 -1.63 -10.07
CA PRO A 124 -32.92 -2.59 -9.94
C PRO A 124 -33.61 -2.72 -11.29
N ASN A 125 -33.61 -3.92 -11.88
CA ASN A 125 -34.24 -4.27 -13.16
C ASN A 125 -33.46 -3.94 -14.44
N LEU A 126 -32.14 -3.67 -14.35
CA LEU A 126 -31.26 -3.63 -15.52
C LEU A 126 -30.13 -4.66 -15.36
N GLU A 127 -29.79 -5.36 -16.44
CA GLU A 127 -28.62 -6.25 -16.49
C GLU A 127 -27.30 -5.48 -16.57
N THR A 128 -27.35 -4.16 -16.76
CA THR A 128 -26.18 -3.31 -16.91
C THR A 128 -25.78 -2.67 -15.60
N THR A 129 -24.52 -2.88 -15.22
CA THR A 129 -23.88 -2.21 -14.09
C THR A 129 -23.24 -0.90 -14.56
N THR A 130 -23.46 0.19 -13.83
CA THR A 130 -22.81 1.48 -14.08
C THR A 130 -21.59 1.63 -13.18
N PHE A 131 -20.46 2.07 -13.75
CA PHE A 131 -19.23 2.37 -13.03
C PHE A 131 -18.36 3.30 -13.87
N PHE A 132 -17.40 3.99 -13.25
CA PHE A 132 -16.41 4.77 -13.98
C PHE A 132 -15.42 3.82 -14.66
N PRO A 133 -15.26 3.82 -16.00
CA PRO A 133 -14.46 2.81 -16.69
C PRO A 133 -12.94 2.96 -16.53
N GLY A 134 -12.46 4.06 -15.92
CA GLY A 134 -11.06 4.41 -15.88
C GLY A 134 -10.65 5.34 -17.03
N MET A 135 -9.57 6.10 -16.84
CA MET A 135 -8.95 6.91 -17.90
C MET A 135 -7.96 6.07 -18.70
N SER A 136 -7.89 6.31 -20.00
CA SER A 136 -6.93 5.65 -20.91
C SER A 136 -5.50 6.12 -20.69
N LYS A 137 -5.32 7.37 -20.22
CA LYS A 137 -4.03 8.05 -20.01
C LYS A 137 -3.19 8.15 -21.30
N THR A 138 -3.85 8.04 -22.45
CA THR A 138 -3.24 8.07 -23.80
C THR A 138 -4.04 8.91 -24.80
N ASP A 139 -5.29 9.24 -24.48
CA ASP A 139 -6.13 10.16 -25.23
C ASP A 139 -6.74 11.19 -24.26
N PHE A 140 -6.10 12.35 -24.16
CA PHE A 140 -6.49 13.40 -23.22
C PHE A 140 -7.87 13.96 -23.53
N GLU A 141 -8.19 14.19 -24.80
CA GLU A 141 -9.50 14.69 -25.19
C GLU A 141 -10.62 13.71 -24.77
N ALA A 142 -10.46 12.40 -25.04
CA ALA A 142 -11.43 11.40 -24.64
C ALA A 142 -11.56 11.29 -23.11
N ASP A 143 -10.44 11.23 -22.39
CA ASP A 143 -10.42 11.16 -20.92
C ASP A 143 -11.08 12.40 -20.30
N SER A 144 -10.83 13.58 -20.86
CA SER A 144 -11.42 14.84 -20.37
C SER A 144 -12.94 14.87 -20.52
N ILE A 145 -13.47 14.38 -21.65
CA ILE A 145 -14.92 14.27 -21.87
C ILE A 145 -15.51 13.23 -20.92
N LEU A 146 -14.86 12.08 -20.77
CA LEU A 146 -15.31 11.01 -19.90
C LEU A 146 -15.45 11.51 -18.45
N VAL A 147 -14.41 12.15 -17.91
CA VAL A 147 -14.39 12.64 -16.53
C VAL A 147 -15.35 13.81 -16.34
N GLU A 148 -15.33 14.81 -17.20
CA GLU A 148 -16.07 16.06 -16.97
C GLU A 148 -17.57 15.97 -17.34
N LYS A 149 -17.91 15.22 -18.38
CA LYS A 149 -19.23 15.30 -19.04
C LYS A 149 -20.00 14.00 -19.03
N THR A 150 -19.32 12.86 -19.17
CA THR A 150 -19.98 11.55 -19.28
C THR A 150 -20.24 10.93 -17.91
N THR A 151 -19.33 11.13 -16.96
CA THR A 151 -19.44 10.49 -15.64
C THR A 151 -20.39 11.25 -14.72
N GLU A 152 -21.42 10.55 -14.23
CA GLU A 152 -22.37 11.06 -13.25
C GLU A 152 -21.81 10.94 -11.83
N TRP A 153 -20.86 11.81 -11.51
CA TRP A 153 -20.21 11.86 -10.20
C TRP A 153 -21.21 12.11 -9.06
N LYS A 154 -21.05 11.38 -7.95
CA LYS A 154 -21.76 11.60 -6.69
C LYS A 154 -20.89 12.40 -5.72
N ALA A 155 -21.49 13.33 -4.98
CA ALA A 155 -20.78 14.05 -3.92
C ALA A 155 -20.39 13.09 -2.79
N LEU A 156 -19.09 12.95 -2.53
CA LEU A 156 -18.58 12.25 -1.34
C LEU A 156 -18.69 13.17 -0.12
N ILE A 157 -18.29 14.43 -0.31
CA ILE A 157 -18.44 15.52 0.64
C ILE A 157 -19.29 16.60 -0.02
N SER A 158 -20.34 17.04 0.66
CA SER A 158 -21.20 18.10 0.16
C SER A 158 -20.47 19.44 0.18
N ARG A 159 -20.80 20.37 -0.74
CA ARG A 159 -20.09 21.66 -0.84
C ARG A 159 -20.22 22.50 0.42
N GLU A 160 -21.31 22.33 1.16
CA GLU A 160 -21.59 23.02 2.42
C GLU A 160 -20.65 22.59 3.55
N GLU A 161 -20.11 21.37 3.47
CA GLU A 161 -19.16 20.82 4.43
C GLU A 161 -17.69 21.16 4.08
N LEU A 162 -17.41 21.61 2.85
CA LEU A 162 -16.07 21.97 2.41
C LEU A 162 -15.64 23.35 2.94
N PRO A 163 -14.32 23.65 3.02
CA PRO A 163 -13.84 24.93 3.51
C PRO A 163 -14.43 26.12 2.73
N ASN A 164 -15.14 27.00 3.44
CA ASN A 164 -15.76 28.21 2.89
C ASN A 164 -15.02 29.51 3.26
N LYS A 165 -13.89 29.38 3.96
CA LYS A 165 -13.00 30.48 4.39
C LYS A 165 -11.56 30.02 4.44
N VAL A 166 -10.64 30.96 4.66
CA VAL A 166 -9.23 30.65 4.89
C VAL A 166 -9.03 30.08 6.30
N LEU A 167 -8.40 28.91 6.40
CA LEU A 167 -8.16 28.21 7.66
C LEU A 167 -6.72 28.38 8.19
N GLY A 168 -5.78 28.71 7.29
CA GLY A 168 -4.42 29.16 7.60
C GLY A 168 -3.41 28.05 7.90
N SER A 169 -3.82 26.90 8.41
CA SER A 169 -2.89 25.79 8.69
C SER A 169 -3.57 24.43 8.79
N ALA A 170 -2.75 23.36 8.76
CA ALA A 170 -3.20 21.99 8.96
C ALA A 170 -3.86 21.74 10.33
N ALA A 171 -3.49 22.49 11.38
CA ALA A 171 -4.11 22.36 12.71
C ALA A 171 -5.59 22.78 12.72
N SER A 172 -6.01 23.60 11.75
CA SER A 172 -7.38 24.06 11.57
C SER A 172 -8.13 23.28 10.48
N ALA A 173 -7.58 22.17 9.99
CA ALA A 173 -8.19 21.40 8.92
C ALA A 173 -9.59 20.88 9.31
N LEU A 174 -10.52 20.95 8.37
CA LEU A 174 -11.80 20.25 8.49
C LEU A 174 -11.53 18.77 8.23
N ASN A 175 -11.84 17.92 9.19
CA ASN A 175 -11.60 16.47 9.12
C ASN A 175 -12.88 15.73 8.73
N TYR A 176 -12.74 14.78 7.81
CA TYR A 176 -13.82 13.99 7.26
C TYR A 176 -13.55 12.50 7.53
N SER A 177 -14.62 11.77 7.84
CA SER A 177 -14.67 10.30 7.85
C SER A 177 -15.95 9.89 7.12
N ARG A 178 -15.81 9.00 6.14
CA ARG A 178 -16.94 8.42 5.41
C ARG A 178 -16.76 6.92 5.37
N SER A 179 -17.82 6.20 5.75
CA SER A 179 -17.82 4.77 5.59
C SER A 179 -17.82 4.41 4.12
N VAL A 180 -16.89 3.55 3.73
CA VAL A 180 -16.78 2.98 2.38
C VAL A 180 -16.96 1.46 2.38
N LYS A 181 -17.37 0.91 3.53
CA LYS A 181 -17.60 -0.52 3.73
C LYS A 181 -18.56 -1.13 2.70
N GLU A 182 -19.61 -0.41 2.33
CA GLU A 182 -20.60 -0.88 1.34
C GLU A 182 -20.05 -0.98 -0.10
N PHE A 183 -18.86 -0.44 -0.34
CA PHE A 183 -18.16 -0.46 -1.63
C PHE A 183 -17.04 -1.51 -1.70
N ILE A 184 -16.86 -2.32 -0.64
CA ILE A 184 -15.92 -3.44 -0.67
C ILE A 184 -16.28 -4.39 -1.82
N GLY A 185 -15.29 -4.74 -2.64
CA GLY A 185 -15.45 -5.60 -3.82
C GLY A 185 -16.07 -4.91 -5.03
N LYS A 186 -16.40 -3.61 -4.95
CA LYS A 186 -16.95 -2.82 -6.05
C LYS A 186 -15.89 -1.96 -6.71
N LYS A 187 -16.08 -1.62 -7.98
CA LYS A 187 -15.26 -0.60 -8.66
C LYS A 187 -15.59 0.78 -8.09
N PHE A 188 -14.76 1.25 -7.15
CA PHE A 188 -14.92 2.55 -6.50
C PHE A 188 -13.81 3.51 -6.93
N THR A 189 -14.18 4.68 -7.47
CA THR A 189 -13.26 5.74 -7.92
C THR A 189 -13.53 7.03 -7.14
N LEU A 190 -12.48 7.73 -6.74
CA LEU A 190 -12.51 9.09 -6.21
C LEU A 190 -12.15 10.10 -7.32
N ALA A 191 -12.82 11.24 -7.32
CA ALA A 191 -12.41 12.38 -8.13
C ALA A 191 -12.45 13.66 -7.30
N ILE A 192 -11.43 14.50 -7.46
CA ILE A 192 -11.30 15.79 -6.79
C ILE A 192 -11.11 16.84 -7.88
N VAL A 193 -11.86 17.93 -7.81
CA VAL A 193 -11.76 19.00 -8.81
C VAL A 193 -11.65 20.37 -8.16
N LEU A 194 -10.71 21.16 -8.66
CA LEU A 194 -10.58 22.57 -8.34
C LEU A 194 -11.35 23.40 -9.36
N ASN A 195 -12.25 24.26 -8.90
CA ASN A 195 -12.96 25.29 -9.67
C ASN A 195 -13.81 24.76 -10.84
N LYS A 196 -14.60 23.71 -10.58
CA LYS A 196 -15.51 23.09 -11.57
C LYS A 196 -16.49 24.09 -12.21
N ASP A 197 -16.91 25.10 -11.47
CA ASP A 197 -17.87 26.11 -11.93
C ASP A 197 -17.22 27.19 -12.83
N GLY A 198 -15.90 27.14 -13.03
CA GLY A 198 -15.19 28.07 -13.91
C GLY A 198 -15.16 29.51 -13.40
N LYS A 199 -15.17 29.71 -12.08
CA LYS A 199 -15.16 31.03 -11.44
C LYS A 199 -13.84 31.76 -11.69
N LYS A 200 -13.91 33.07 -11.67
CA LYS A 200 -12.78 33.99 -11.91
C LYS A 200 -12.69 35.03 -10.82
N ALA A 201 -11.51 35.59 -10.61
CA ALA A 201 -11.31 36.71 -9.69
C ALA A 201 -12.26 37.89 -9.97
N SER A 202 -12.55 38.16 -11.26
CA SER A 202 -13.44 39.23 -11.71
C SER A 202 -14.91 39.05 -11.32
N ASP A 203 -15.31 37.84 -10.90
CA ASP A 203 -16.67 37.56 -10.48
C ASP A 203 -16.94 38.08 -9.06
N TYR A 204 -15.91 38.61 -8.40
CA TYR A 204 -15.91 39.00 -7.00
C TYR A 204 -15.36 40.41 -6.78
N PRO A 205 -15.77 41.08 -5.69
CA PRO A 205 -15.16 42.35 -5.29
C PRO A 205 -13.66 42.18 -5.04
N THR A 206 -12.90 43.19 -5.44
CA THR A 206 -11.48 43.33 -5.08
C THR A 206 -11.33 43.55 -3.57
N TYR A 207 -10.10 43.43 -3.08
CA TYR A 207 -9.75 43.99 -1.77
C TYR A 207 -9.91 45.52 -1.75
N SER A 208 -9.86 46.11 -0.55
CA SER A 208 -10.07 47.54 -0.33
C SER A 208 -9.06 48.44 -1.04
N ASP A 209 -7.89 47.91 -1.37
CA ASP A 209 -6.82 48.58 -2.13
C ASP A 209 -6.97 48.42 -3.66
N GLY A 210 -8.03 47.76 -4.13
CA GLY A 210 -8.28 47.47 -5.54
C GLY A 210 -7.62 46.20 -6.05
N THR A 211 -6.89 45.47 -5.21
CA THR A 211 -6.20 44.23 -5.58
C THR A 211 -7.21 43.10 -5.87
N PRO A 212 -7.16 42.41 -7.03
CA PRO A 212 -8.02 41.25 -7.31
C PRO A 212 -7.84 40.15 -6.25
N ILE A 213 -8.90 39.40 -5.97
CA ILE A 213 -8.78 38.27 -5.04
C ILE A 213 -7.99 37.11 -5.68
N PRO A 214 -7.05 36.46 -4.98
CA PRO A 214 -6.38 35.26 -5.47
C PRO A 214 -7.33 34.06 -5.42
N GLN A 215 -6.96 32.97 -6.08
CA GLN A 215 -7.62 31.68 -5.89
C GLN A 215 -7.03 31.00 -4.65
N SER A 216 -7.87 30.33 -3.85
CA SER A 216 -7.39 29.64 -2.65
C SER A 216 -6.64 28.36 -2.99
N THR A 217 -5.54 28.13 -2.27
CA THR A 217 -4.83 26.84 -2.23
C THR A 217 -5.58 25.89 -1.29
N PHE A 218 -5.81 24.67 -1.75
CA PHE A 218 -6.41 23.59 -0.95
C PHE A 218 -5.36 22.51 -0.66
N ASN A 219 -5.24 22.17 0.62
CA ASN A 219 -4.30 21.19 1.12
C ASN A 219 -5.08 20.04 1.76
N PHE A 220 -4.80 18.83 1.31
CA PHE A 220 -5.28 17.60 1.89
C PHE A 220 -4.25 17.05 2.87
N THR A 221 -4.73 16.50 3.99
CA THR A 221 -3.89 15.93 5.04
C THR A 221 -4.37 14.55 5.42
N GLY A 222 -3.44 13.59 5.50
CA GLY A 222 -3.71 12.26 6.06
C GLY A 222 -4.79 11.46 5.33
N MET A 223 -4.99 11.68 4.03
CA MET A 223 -5.94 10.91 3.22
C MET A 223 -5.55 9.43 3.19
N ARG A 224 -6.46 8.59 3.68
CA ARG A 224 -6.27 7.14 3.81
C ARG A 224 -7.59 6.39 3.91
N VAL A 225 -7.56 5.12 3.59
CA VAL A 225 -8.55 4.14 4.03
C VAL A 225 -8.02 3.49 5.30
N GLU A 226 -8.85 3.46 6.35
CA GLU A 226 -8.57 2.80 7.61
C GLU A 226 -9.61 1.70 7.80
N THR A 227 -9.16 0.45 7.93
CA THR A 227 -10.02 -0.73 8.06
C THR A 227 -9.79 -1.35 9.43
N THR A 228 -10.84 -1.46 10.23
CA THR A 228 -10.85 -2.25 11.46
C THR A 228 -11.37 -3.65 11.16
N TRP A 229 -10.60 -4.66 11.54
CA TRP A 229 -10.93 -6.07 11.35
C TRP A 229 -11.60 -6.63 12.61
N ARG A 230 -12.41 -7.69 12.48
CA ARG A 230 -13.12 -8.33 13.60
C ARG A 230 -12.21 -8.82 14.74
N ASN A 231 -10.94 -9.06 14.44
CA ASN A 231 -9.93 -9.43 15.43
C ASN A 231 -9.29 -8.22 16.13
N GLY A 232 -9.79 -7.01 15.90
CA GLY A 232 -9.27 -5.76 16.45
C GLY A 232 -8.06 -5.17 15.73
N ARG A 233 -7.50 -5.86 14.72
CA ARG A 233 -6.42 -5.29 13.87
C ARG A 233 -6.94 -4.02 13.18
N VAL A 234 -6.07 -3.05 12.98
CA VAL A 234 -6.33 -1.90 12.12
C VAL A 234 -5.28 -1.87 11.03
N THR A 235 -5.72 -1.75 9.78
CA THR A 235 -4.82 -1.52 8.63
C THR A 235 -5.09 -0.14 8.03
N THR A 236 -4.07 0.41 7.38
CA THR A 236 -4.13 1.74 6.77
C THR A 236 -3.54 1.68 5.37
N ALA A 237 -4.29 2.17 4.39
CA ALA A 237 -3.83 2.40 3.02
C ALA A 237 -3.87 3.91 2.73
N TYR A 238 -2.71 4.56 2.66
CA TYR A 238 -2.60 5.99 2.34
C TYR A 238 -2.87 6.25 0.86
N ALA A 239 -3.20 7.51 0.53
CA ALA A 239 -3.55 7.95 -0.82
C ALA A 239 -2.51 7.62 -1.92
N SER A 240 -1.25 7.33 -1.57
CA SER A 240 -0.25 6.84 -2.52
C SER A 240 -0.64 5.53 -3.20
N SER A 241 -1.48 4.71 -2.55
CA SER A 241 -2.03 3.47 -3.11
C SER A 241 -3.22 3.69 -4.06
N PHE A 242 -3.80 4.90 -4.11
CA PHE A 242 -5.06 5.12 -4.82
C PHE A 242 -4.89 5.32 -6.33
N GLY A 243 -3.65 5.37 -6.84
CA GLY A 243 -3.39 5.57 -8.28
C GLY A 243 -3.83 6.94 -8.81
N PHE A 244 -3.85 7.97 -7.95
CA PHE A 244 -4.27 9.32 -8.34
C PHE A 244 -3.50 9.86 -9.55
N THR A 245 -4.25 10.26 -10.56
CA THR A 245 -3.76 10.82 -11.82
C THR A 245 -4.37 12.21 -12.02
N PRO A 246 -3.55 13.27 -12.07
CA PRO A 246 -3.99 14.59 -12.50
C PRO A 246 -4.61 14.55 -13.90
N LEU A 247 -5.59 15.41 -14.15
CA LEU A 247 -6.12 15.66 -15.48
C LEU A 247 -6.14 17.18 -15.68
N ASN A 248 -5.06 17.68 -16.30
CA ASN A 248 -4.76 19.09 -16.42
C ASN A 248 -5.53 19.70 -17.61
N MET A 249 -6.76 20.16 -17.35
CA MET A 249 -7.72 20.67 -18.35
C MET A 249 -7.24 21.83 -19.22
N LYS A 250 -6.12 22.47 -18.86
CA LYS A 250 -5.47 23.55 -19.61
C LYS A 250 -4.03 23.22 -20.02
N ASN A 251 -3.70 21.94 -20.24
CA ASN A 251 -2.36 21.45 -20.54
C ASN A 251 -1.67 22.12 -21.76
N LYS A 252 -2.43 22.65 -22.73
CA LYS A 252 -1.91 23.36 -23.92
C LYS A 252 -1.74 24.87 -23.71
N THR A 253 -2.16 25.40 -22.55
CA THR A 253 -2.13 26.85 -22.26
C THR A 253 -0.88 27.19 -21.47
N VAL A 254 -0.11 28.17 -21.96
CA VAL A 254 1.04 28.72 -21.23
C VAL A 254 0.56 29.87 -20.35
N PHE A 255 0.62 29.67 -19.04
CA PHE A 255 0.25 30.71 -18.07
C PHE A 255 1.49 31.43 -17.56
N LYS A 256 1.38 32.75 -17.36
CA LYS A 256 2.51 33.59 -16.89
C LYS A 256 2.96 33.27 -15.45
N ASP A 257 2.06 32.70 -14.64
CA ASP A 257 2.31 32.30 -13.26
C ASP A 257 2.72 30.83 -13.12
N GLN A 258 3.04 30.16 -14.23
CA GLN A 258 3.61 28.82 -14.25
C GLN A 258 5.02 28.87 -14.85
N ASP A 259 6.04 28.77 -14.00
CA ASP A 259 7.43 28.68 -14.46
C ASP A 259 7.69 27.30 -15.08
N GLU A 260 8.17 27.28 -16.33
CA GLU A 260 8.35 26.04 -17.09
C GLU A 260 9.36 25.08 -16.49
N ILE A 261 10.29 25.55 -15.67
CA ILE A 261 11.22 24.67 -14.97
C ILE A 261 10.53 23.79 -13.92
N ASN A 262 9.39 24.24 -13.38
CA ASN A 262 8.65 23.57 -12.32
C ASN A 262 7.49 22.73 -12.85
N MET A 263 7.17 22.84 -14.13
CA MET A 263 6.06 22.12 -14.73
C MET A 263 6.45 20.67 -15.07
N PRO A 264 5.49 19.74 -15.03
CA PRO A 264 5.76 18.35 -15.36
C PRO A 264 6.11 18.19 -16.85
N LYS A 265 6.90 17.16 -17.15
CA LYS A 265 7.16 16.75 -18.55
C LYS A 265 5.87 16.33 -19.24
N ASP A 266 5.05 15.56 -18.54
CA ASP A 266 3.69 15.22 -18.96
C ASP A 266 2.75 16.35 -18.55
N ARG A 267 2.35 17.18 -19.53
CA ARG A 267 1.46 18.31 -19.29
C ARG A 267 0.02 17.90 -19.07
N GLU A 268 -0.37 16.75 -19.58
CA GLU A 268 -1.74 16.26 -19.58
C GLU A 268 -2.09 15.62 -18.24
N TYR A 269 -1.20 14.76 -17.74
CA TYR A 269 -1.45 13.93 -16.57
C TYR A 269 -0.40 14.06 -15.44
N GLY A 270 0.64 14.88 -15.63
CA GLY A 270 1.70 15.03 -14.64
C GLY A 270 1.30 15.85 -13.40
N SER A 271 1.86 15.46 -12.27
CA SER A 271 1.87 16.24 -11.03
C SER A 271 3.19 17.03 -10.88
N VAL A 272 3.19 18.00 -9.98
CA VAL A 272 4.38 18.82 -9.66
C VAL A 272 4.96 18.46 -8.31
N SER A 273 6.23 18.81 -8.08
CA SER A 273 6.89 18.64 -6.78
C SER A 273 7.00 19.93 -5.97
N THR A 274 6.76 21.09 -6.60
CA THR A 274 6.75 22.41 -5.97
C THR A 274 5.36 23.04 -6.03
N GLY A 275 5.18 24.25 -5.49
CA GLY A 275 3.91 24.97 -5.57
C GLY A 275 3.76 25.63 -6.94
N VAL A 276 2.99 25.03 -7.84
CA VAL A 276 2.67 25.58 -9.16
C VAL A 276 1.16 25.82 -9.27
N SER A 277 0.77 27.04 -9.66
CA SER A 277 -0.65 27.42 -9.74
C SER A 277 -1.44 26.46 -10.63
N GLY A 278 -2.55 25.95 -10.12
CA GLY A 278 -3.47 25.06 -10.82
C GLY A 278 -3.00 23.63 -11.00
N MET A 279 -1.85 23.25 -10.44
CA MET A 279 -1.28 21.92 -10.56
C MET A 279 -1.36 21.18 -9.23
N TRP A 280 -1.58 19.87 -9.30
CA TRP A 280 -1.55 18.99 -8.15
C TRP A 280 -0.12 18.68 -7.75
N ASN A 281 0.22 18.92 -6.49
CA ASN A 281 1.46 18.48 -5.87
C ASN A 281 1.19 17.24 -5.02
N LEU A 282 1.78 16.11 -5.45
CA LEU A 282 1.60 14.81 -4.82
C LEU A 282 2.84 14.35 -4.03
N SER A 283 3.79 15.25 -3.74
CA SER A 283 5.08 14.87 -3.11
C SER A 283 4.93 14.26 -1.72
N SER A 284 3.84 14.57 -1.01
CA SER A 284 3.58 14.08 0.35
C SER A 284 2.55 12.95 0.40
N ILE A 285 2.18 12.38 -0.75
CA ILE A 285 1.02 11.48 -0.89
C ILE A 285 1.21 10.15 -0.16
N ALA A 286 2.46 9.74 0.08
CA ALA A 286 2.81 8.57 0.90
C ALA A 286 2.26 8.65 2.33
N ASN A 287 2.10 9.86 2.87
CA ASN A 287 1.49 10.11 4.18
C ASN A 287 0.05 10.64 4.06
N GLY A 288 -0.56 10.49 2.88
CA GLY A 288 -1.90 11.00 2.57
C GLY A 288 -1.98 12.53 2.40
N GLY A 289 -0.86 13.22 2.27
CA GLY A 289 -0.81 14.67 2.07
C GLY A 289 -0.65 15.06 0.61
N PHE A 290 -1.43 16.01 0.11
CA PHE A 290 -1.25 16.58 -1.23
C PHE A 290 -1.96 17.92 -1.35
N THR A 291 -1.61 18.70 -2.37
CA THR A 291 -2.05 20.10 -2.47
C THR A 291 -2.39 20.45 -3.92
N VAL A 292 -3.41 21.30 -4.12
CA VAL A 292 -3.57 22.07 -5.36
C VAL A 292 -3.36 23.54 -5.06
N THR A 293 -2.35 24.13 -5.70
CA THR A 293 -1.98 25.53 -5.44
C THR A 293 -2.89 26.47 -6.22
N GLY A 294 -3.52 27.43 -5.54
CA GLY A 294 -4.33 28.46 -6.19
C GLY A 294 -3.48 29.50 -6.93
N ALA A 295 -4.06 30.15 -7.93
CA ALA A 295 -3.48 31.32 -8.58
C ALA A 295 -3.31 32.51 -7.62
N ALA A 296 -2.17 33.20 -7.72
CA ALA A 296 -1.94 34.45 -7.01
C ALA A 296 -2.83 35.58 -7.56
N SER A 297 -2.92 36.68 -6.82
CA SER A 297 -3.72 37.84 -7.23
C SER A 297 -3.28 38.36 -8.61
N GLY A 298 -4.25 38.69 -9.46
CA GLY A 298 -4.02 39.22 -10.80
C GLY A 298 -3.78 38.16 -11.88
N PHE A 299 -3.74 36.87 -11.53
CA PHE A 299 -3.63 35.78 -12.49
C PHE A 299 -4.95 35.02 -12.68
N ASP A 300 -5.06 34.32 -13.81
CA ASP A 300 -6.22 33.52 -14.15
C ASP A 300 -6.40 32.37 -13.14
N TRP A 301 -7.61 32.24 -12.61
CA TRP A 301 -7.97 31.11 -11.77
C TRP A 301 -7.96 29.83 -12.58
N LYS A 302 -7.45 28.76 -11.98
CA LYS A 302 -7.17 27.50 -12.66
C LYS A 302 -8.27 26.48 -12.41
N TYR A 303 -8.33 25.48 -13.28
CA TYR A 303 -9.29 24.40 -13.28
C TYR A 303 -8.56 23.09 -13.58
N THR A 304 -8.67 22.12 -12.69
CA THR A 304 -7.96 20.84 -12.81
C THR A 304 -8.67 19.74 -12.02
N TRP A 305 -8.51 18.50 -12.46
CA TRP A 305 -9.03 17.30 -11.81
C TRP A 305 -7.90 16.43 -11.28
N LEU A 306 -8.21 15.62 -10.29
CA LEU A 306 -7.40 14.52 -9.79
C LEU A 306 -8.31 13.31 -9.65
N VAL A 307 -8.03 12.23 -10.36
CA VAL A 307 -8.91 11.06 -10.42
C VAL A 307 -8.11 9.82 -10.00
N SER A 308 -8.66 9.01 -9.11
CA SER A 308 -8.01 7.78 -8.64
C SER A 308 -8.19 6.65 -9.67
N ASP A 309 -7.39 5.60 -9.53
CA ASP A 309 -7.77 4.28 -10.07
C ASP A 309 -8.86 3.67 -9.14
N TYR A 310 -9.20 2.39 -9.33
CA TYR A 310 -10.10 1.72 -8.37
C TYR A 310 -9.41 1.50 -7.03
N LEU A 311 -10.07 1.91 -5.96
CA LEU A 311 -9.56 1.66 -4.62
C LEU A 311 -9.77 0.20 -4.24
N ASN A 312 -8.70 -0.48 -3.86
CA ASN A 312 -8.76 -1.82 -3.25
C ASN A 312 -8.86 -1.69 -1.72
N PHE A 313 -10.07 -1.82 -1.18
CA PHE A 313 -10.32 -1.70 0.26
C PHE A 313 -9.84 -2.92 1.08
N LEU A 314 -9.49 -4.02 0.42
CA LEU A 314 -9.05 -5.27 1.05
C LEU A 314 -7.55 -5.52 0.87
N GLU A 315 -6.81 -4.59 0.27
CA GLU A 315 -5.38 -4.76 0.04
C GLU A 315 -4.65 -5.08 1.36
N CYS A 316 -3.76 -6.07 1.29
CA CYS A 316 -2.87 -6.46 2.36
C CYS A 316 -1.46 -5.92 2.07
N PRO A 317 -1.17 -4.66 2.45
CA PRO A 317 0.13 -4.04 2.16
C PRO A 317 1.27 -4.69 2.96
N GLU A 318 0.94 -5.30 4.10
CA GLU A 318 1.89 -5.97 4.99
C GLU A 318 1.42 -7.41 5.23
N PRO A 319 1.92 -8.39 4.45
CA PRO A 319 1.74 -9.79 4.79
C PRO A 319 2.43 -10.10 6.12
N ASP A 320 2.03 -11.21 6.74
CA ASP A 320 2.59 -11.61 8.03
C ASP A 320 4.06 -12.03 7.88
N LEU A 321 4.93 -11.54 8.76
CA LEU A 321 6.39 -11.68 8.62
C LEU A 321 6.97 -12.67 9.63
N PRO A 322 8.00 -13.44 9.24
CA PRO A 322 8.75 -14.25 10.18
C PRO A 322 9.75 -13.43 11.00
N VAL A 323 10.19 -14.01 12.11
CA VAL A 323 11.46 -13.70 12.77
C VAL A 323 12.55 -14.57 12.16
N LYS A 324 13.67 -13.97 11.76
CA LYS A 324 14.85 -14.71 11.31
C LYS A 324 15.52 -15.40 12.52
N VAL A 325 15.67 -16.71 12.45
CA VAL A 325 16.29 -17.53 13.51
C VAL A 325 17.72 -17.92 13.14
N LYS A 326 17.96 -18.37 11.90
CA LYS A 326 19.25 -18.86 11.41
C LYS A 326 19.53 -18.39 9.98
N ASP A 327 20.80 -18.17 9.66
CA ASP A 327 21.34 -18.12 8.30
C ASP A 327 22.66 -18.90 8.21
N VAL A 328 23.24 -18.99 7.01
CA VAL A 328 24.50 -19.70 6.72
C VAL A 328 25.73 -19.24 7.53
N SER A 329 25.67 -18.09 8.19
CA SER A 329 26.76 -17.57 9.04
C SER A 329 26.57 -17.85 10.52
N LEU A 330 25.38 -18.33 10.91
CA LEU A 330 24.96 -18.56 12.27
C LEU A 330 24.73 -20.05 12.50
N ASP A 331 25.52 -20.63 13.40
CA ASP A 331 25.30 -22.00 13.88
C ASP A 331 24.39 -21.93 15.12
N VAL A 332 23.10 -22.18 14.91
CA VAL A 332 22.05 -22.02 15.93
C VAL A 332 21.21 -23.29 15.98
N ASP A 333 21.33 -24.01 17.09
CA ASP A 333 20.63 -25.29 17.31
C ASP A 333 19.41 -25.14 18.22
N THR A 334 19.19 -23.93 18.79
CA THR A 334 18.07 -23.65 19.67
C THR A 334 17.48 -22.27 19.42
N TYR A 335 16.18 -22.12 19.65
CA TYR A 335 15.49 -20.84 19.59
C TYR A 335 14.51 -20.73 20.76
N SER A 336 14.50 -19.60 21.45
CA SER A 336 13.61 -19.38 22.59
C SER A 336 12.55 -18.34 22.26
N TYR A 337 11.30 -18.61 22.63
CA TYR A 337 10.18 -17.69 22.45
C TYR A 337 9.23 -17.72 23.65
N THR A 338 8.67 -16.56 24.01
CA THR A 338 7.71 -16.42 25.11
C THR A 338 6.41 -15.85 24.58
N TYR A 339 5.30 -16.51 24.90
CA TYR A 339 3.96 -15.98 24.62
C TYR A 339 3.44 -15.23 25.84
N ASP A 340 3.09 -13.95 25.64
CA ASP A 340 2.62 -13.07 26.70
C ASP A 340 1.09 -12.95 26.74
N GLN A 341 0.37 -13.69 25.91
CA GLN A 341 -1.10 -13.70 25.88
C GLN A 341 -1.62 -15.14 25.92
N VAL A 342 -2.72 -15.35 26.65
CA VAL A 342 -3.45 -16.62 26.67
C VAL A 342 -4.10 -16.82 25.30
N GLY A 343 -4.00 -18.03 24.76
CA GLY A 343 -4.50 -18.33 23.43
C GLY A 343 -3.92 -19.62 22.86
N THR A 344 -4.42 -20.00 21.68
CA THR A 344 -3.87 -21.12 20.92
C THR A 344 -3.23 -20.58 19.64
N TYR A 345 -1.98 -20.93 19.42
CA TYR A 345 -1.14 -20.44 18.31
C TYR A 345 -0.59 -21.61 17.51
N THR A 346 -0.36 -21.40 16.21
CA THR A 346 0.39 -22.34 15.37
C THR A 346 1.79 -21.78 15.13
N ALA A 347 2.73 -22.23 15.96
CA ALA A 347 4.14 -21.91 15.80
C ALA A 347 4.69 -22.66 14.59
N THR A 348 5.26 -21.94 13.62
CA THR A 348 5.74 -22.50 12.36
C THR A 348 7.20 -22.15 12.12
N PHE A 349 8.02 -23.17 11.92
CA PHE A 349 9.40 -23.01 11.46
C PHE A 349 9.47 -23.34 9.97
N LEU A 350 9.90 -22.36 9.17
CA LEU A 350 10.23 -22.52 7.76
C LEU A 350 11.75 -22.70 7.64
N MET A 351 12.17 -23.88 7.23
CA MET A 351 13.56 -24.27 7.03
C MET A 351 13.86 -24.35 5.54
N ASN A 352 14.96 -23.75 5.08
CA ASN A 352 15.33 -23.75 3.67
C ASN A 352 16.82 -24.03 3.49
N ASN A 353 17.15 -24.80 2.45
CA ASN A 353 18.49 -24.93 1.87
C ASN A 353 18.42 -24.44 0.43
N PHE A 354 19.29 -23.49 0.07
CA PHE A 354 19.35 -22.95 -1.29
C PHE A 354 20.79 -22.94 -1.79
N SER A 355 21.00 -23.49 -2.97
CA SER A 355 22.25 -23.44 -3.72
C SER A 355 21.97 -23.20 -5.20
N TYR A 356 23.01 -23.02 -6.02
CA TYR A 356 22.85 -22.78 -7.46
C TYR A 356 22.15 -23.93 -8.21
N ALA A 357 22.11 -25.14 -7.64
CA ALA A 357 21.60 -26.35 -8.28
C ALA A 357 20.49 -27.06 -7.47
N HIS A 358 20.25 -26.66 -6.23
CA HIS A 358 19.32 -27.36 -5.33
C HIS A 358 18.60 -26.37 -4.42
N GLU A 359 17.27 -26.53 -4.35
CA GLU A 359 16.38 -25.82 -3.42
C GLU A 359 15.56 -26.86 -2.66
N ALA A 360 15.63 -26.83 -1.33
CA ALA A 360 14.82 -27.64 -0.44
C ALA A 360 14.15 -26.76 0.61
N SER A 361 12.89 -27.04 0.92
CA SER A 361 12.12 -26.35 1.95
C SER A 361 11.36 -27.35 2.82
N LYS A 362 11.30 -27.10 4.12
CA LYS A 362 10.55 -27.90 5.09
C LYS A 362 9.85 -27.01 6.10
N ILE A 363 8.61 -27.37 6.41
CA ILE A 363 7.76 -26.69 7.38
C ILE A 363 7.61 -27.60 8.59
N CYS A 364 7.86 -27.06 9.79
CA CYS A 364 7.59 -27.74 11.06
C CYS A 364 6.59 -26.92 11.87
N GLU A 365 5.44 -27.51 12.22
CA GLU A 365 4.34 -26.84 12.93
C GLU A 365 4.09 -27.46 14.31
N LEU A 366 3.91 -26.58 15.29
CA LEU A 366 3.61 -26.93 16.69
C LEU A 366 2.39 -26.12 17.14
N ILE A 367 1.41 -26.77 17.76
CA ILE A 367 0.25 -26.07 18.34
C ILE A 367 0.62 -25.65 19.76
N ILE A 368 0.67 -24.35 20.03
CA ILE A 368 1.00 -23.80 21.35
C ILE A 368 -0.29 -23.35 22.03
N ASN A 369 -0.68 -24.02 23.10
CA ASN A 369 -1.80 -23.66 23.97
C ASN A 369 -1.26 -22.94 25.21
N VAL A 370 -1.44 -21.63 25.26
CA VAL A 370 -0.98 -20.76 26.34
C VAL A 370 -2.10 -20.56 27.34
N THR A 371 -1.89 -20.96 28.59
CA THR A 371 -2.84 -20.80 29.69
C THR A 371 -2.37 -19.72 30.67
N GLU A 372 -3.23 -19.34 31.61
CA GLU A 372 -2.86 -18.49 32.76
C GLU A 372 -1.70 -19.08 33.59
#